data_AF-A0A7C6K997-F1
#
_entry.id   AF-A0A7C6K997-F1
#
_cell.length_a   1.000
_cell.length_b   1.000
_cell.length_c   1.000
_cell.angle_alpha   90.00
_cell.angle_beta   90.00
_cell.angle_gamma   90.00
#
_symmetry.space_group_name_H-M   'P 1'
#
loop_
_entity.id
_entity.type
_entity.pdbx_description
1 polymer ?
#
loop_
_entity_poly.entity_id
_entity_poly.type
_entity_poly.pdbx_seq_one_letter_code
_entity_poly.pdbx_strand_id
1 'polypeptide(L)' 'ALTIYDMCKAVDKGMEVGAIGLIKKTGGKSGEYIREED' A
#
# COMPACT_ATOMS: atom_id res chain seq x y z
N ALA A 1 1.40 -0.91 -7.57
CA ALA A 1 2.07 -2.16 -7.17
C ALA A 1 1.76 -3.34 -8.10
N LEU A 2 0.48 -3.65 -8.36
CA LEU A 2 0.08 -4.78 -9.24
C LEU A 2 0.66 -4.69 -10.66
N THR A 3 0.77 -3.49 -11.25
CA THR A 3 1.40 -3.29 -12.56
C THR A 3 2.90 -3.63 -12.55
N ILE A 4 3.60 -3.38 -11.45
CA ILE A 4 5.03 -3.73 -11.31
C ILE A 4 5.17 -5.25 -11.16
N TYR A 5 4.27 -5.88 -10.40
CA TYR A 5 4.21 -7.33 -10.33
C TYR A 5 4.00 -7.95 -11.71
N ASP A 6 3.09 -7.41 -12.51
CA ASP A 6 2.83 -7.94 -13.86
C ASP A 6 4.05 -7.84 -14.80
N MET A 7 4.85 -6.78 -14.68
CA MET A 7 6.10 -6.63 -15.44
C MET A 7 7.23 -7.55 -14.96
N CYS A 8 7.29 -7.87 -13.66
CA CYS A 8 8.40 -8.59 -13.06
C CYS A 8 8.12 -10.07 -12.76
N LYS A 9 6.87 -10.54 -12.86
CA LYS A 9 6.46 -11.93 -12.59
C LYS A 9 7.16 -12.99 -13.45
N ALA A 10 7.75 -12.58 -14.57
CA ALA A 10 8.52 -13.47 -15.43
C ALA A 10 9.92 -13.78 -14.85
N VAL A 11 10.44 -12.89 -14.01
CA VAL A 11 11.75 -13.02 -13.36
C VAL A 11 11.60 -13.66 -11.99
N ASP A 12 10.60 -13.25 -11.21
CA ASP A 12 10.29 -13.84 -9.91
C ASP A 12 8.78 -13.83 -9.63
N LYS A 13 8.22 -15.01 -9.37
CA LYS A 13 6.80 -15.20 -9.02
C LYS A 13 6.54 -15.15 -7.51
N GLY A 14 7.59 -15.12 -6.68
CA GLY A 14 7.49 -15.00 -5.22
C GLY A 14 7.39 -13.56 -4.72
N MET A 15 7.31 -12.58 -5.64
CA MET A 15 7.36 -11.16 -5.30
C MET A 15 6.13 -10.74 -4.50
N GLU A 16 6.33 -10.30 -3.25
CA GLU A 16 5.24 -9.88 -2.37
C GLU A 16 5.04 -8.36 -2.41
N VAL A 17 3.78 -7.92 -2.55
CA VAL A 17 3.44 -6.50 -2.38
C VAL A 17 3.04 -6.27 -0.92
N GLY A 18 4.00 -5.82 -0.12
CA GLY A 18 3.81 -5.47 1.29
C GLY A 18 3.53 -3.98 1.53
N ALA A 19 3.48 -3.62 2.82
CA ALA A 19 3.34 -2.24 3.33
C ALA A 19 2.12 -1.46 2.80
N ILE A 20 1.09 -2.16 2.32
CA ILE A 20 -0.16 -1.53 1.87
C ILE A 20 -0.94 -1.07 3.11
N GLY A 21 -1.22 0.23 3.20
CA GLY A 21 -2.05 0.79 4.26
C GLY A 21 -2.39 2.25 3.99
N LEU A 22 -3.37 2.76 4.74
CA LEU A 22 -3.76 4.16 4.69
C LEU A 22 -2.74 4.99 5.46
N ILE A 23 -2.10 5.96 4.81
CA ILE A 23 -1.15 6.87 5.47
C ILE A 23 -1.87 8.06 6.10
N LYS A 24 -2.84 8.62 5.37
CA LYS A 24 -3.62 9.76 5.81
C LYS A 24 -5.04 9.70 5.26
N LYS A 25 -6.01 10.09 6.06
CA LYS A 25 -7.38 10.40 5.64
C LYS A 25 -7.82 11.68 6.33
N THR A 26 -8.53 12.53 5.62
CA THR A 26 -9.16 13.74 6.18
C THR A 26 -10.64 13.76 5.81
N GLY A 27 -11.49 14.14 6.75
CA GLY A 27 -12.91 14.40 6.52
C GLY A 27 -13.87 13.26 6.87
N GLY A 28 -15.16 13.60 6.92
CA GLY A 28 -16.23 12.75 7.44
C GLY A 28 -16.36 12.83 8.97
N LYS A 29 -17.35 12.11 9.54
CA LYS A 29 -17.61 12.07 10.99
C LYS A 29 -16.37 11.65 11.81
N SER A 30 -15.47 10.88 11.19
CA SER A 30 -14.26 10.33 11.81
C SER A 30 -13.10 11.33 11.93
N GLY A 31 -13.16 12.50 11.26
CA GLY A 31 -12.10 13.50 11.31
C GLY A 31 -10.82 13.11 10.55
N GLU A 32 -9.67 13.59 11.04
CA GLU A 32 -8.34 13.32 10.47
C GLU A 32 -7.75 12.04 11.07
N TYR A 33 -7.20 11.20 10.19
CA TYR A 33 -6.44 10.00 10.53
C TYR A 33 -5.06 10.12 9.91
N ILE A 34 -4.02 9.93 10.71
CA ILE A 34 -2.63 9.85 10.29
C ILE A 34 -2.09 8.55 10.87
N ARG A 35 -1.45 7.73 10.03
CA ARG A 35 -0.77 6.53 10.50
C ARG A 35 0.49 6.96 11.26
N GLU A 36 0.59 6.54 12.52
CA GLU A 36 1.82 6.69 13.31
C GLU A 36 2.89 5.75 12.74
N GLU A 37 4.10 6.27 12.55
CA GLU A 37 5.27 5.48 12.17
C GLU A 37 5.95 5.02 13.47
N ASP A 38 6.02 3.70 13.68
CA ASP A 38 6.85 3.06 14.72
C ASP A 38 8.29 2.84 14.22
#